data_AF-A0A847QPU4-F1
#
_entry.id   AF-A0A847QPU4-F1
#
_cell.length_a   1.000
_cell.length_b   1.000
_cell.length_c   1.000
_cell.angle_alpha   90.00
_cell.angle_beta   90.00
_cell.angle_gamma   90.00
#
_symmetry.space_group_name_H-M   'P 1'
#
loop_
_entity.id
_entity.type
_entity.pdbx_description
1 polymer ?
#
loop_
_entity_poly.entity_id
_entity_poly.type
_entity_poly.pdbx_seq_one_letter_code
_entity_poly.pdbx_strand_id
1 'polypeptide(L)'
;MLEEYVQNLIALYQKDLEDYQELLQKMQAYHNFLNSTGDTEDRDIFQQKLEQFAAYRGQIFENLQQRAKQAKELEAEISAQLAQLGTSLEIRTLETHLPATLYSELLNLAELLRQQMAAVLALDEKIIPLLNQELNVIKAELHRLQGSKKTKNVYEQTGQREARFIDKIK
;
A
#
# COMPACT_ATOMS: atom_id res chain seq x y z
N MET A 1 34.95 -12.68 3.94
CA MET A 1 34.38 -11.51 4.65
C MET A 1 33.61 -10.60 3.69
N LEU A 2 34.25 -9.82 2.81
CA LEU A 2 33.53 -8.94 1.86
C LEU A 2 32.53 -9.70 0.97
N GLU A 3 32.97 -10.78 0.33
CA GLU A 3 32.10 -11.61 -0.53
C GLU A 3 30.89 -12.17 0.23
N GLU A 4 31.08 -12.57 1.49
CA GLU A 4 30.02 -13.12 2.34
C GLU A 4 28.96 -12.06 2.68
N TYR A 5 29.37 -10.84 3.01
CA TYR A 5 28.42 -9.73 3.22
C TYR A 5 27.63 -9.42 1.96
N VAL A 6 28.28 -9.46 0.79
CA VAL A 6 27.61 -9.23 -0.49
C VAL A 6 26.65 -10.37 -0.85
N GLN A 7 27.02 -11.63 -0.60
CA GLN A 7 26.12 -12.77 -0.77
C GLN A 7 24.89 -12.67 0.13
N ASN A 8 25.07 -12.25 1.38
CA ASN A 8 23.95 -12.03 2.29
C ASN A 8 23.04 -10.88 1.81
N LEU A 9 23.63 -9.80 1.26
CA LEU A 9 22.86 -8.70 0.68
C LEU A 9 22.04 -9.15 -0.54
N ILE A 10 22.66 -9.95 -1.42
CA ILE A 10 21.99 -10.57 -2.57
C ILE A 10 20.81 -11.44 -2.10
N ALA A 11 21.00 -12.25 -1.07
CA ALA A 11 19.93 -13.10 -0.53
C ALA A 11 18.75 -12.28 0.03
N LEU A 12 19.01 -11.10 0.63
CA LEU A 12 17.93 -10.19 1.04
C LEU A 12 17.21 -9.60 -0.18
N TYR A 13 17.96 -9.15 -1.18
CA TYR A 13 17.39 -8.56 -2.41
C TYR A 13 16.56 -9.55 -3.21
N GLN A 14 16.95 -10.83 -3.25
CA GLN A 14 16.14 -11.89 -3.86
C GLN A 14 14.78 -12.05 -3.16
N LYS A 15 14.76 -12.04 -1.81
CA LYS A 15 13.52 -12.09 -1.04
C LYS A 15 12.65 -10.85 -1.23
N ASP A 16 13.27 -9.67 -1.29
CA ASP A 16 12.55 -8.43 -1.60
C ASP A 16 11.89 -8.51 -2.97
N LEU A 17 12.57 -9.10 -3.95
CA LEU A 17 12.06 -9.28 -5.30
C LEU A 17 10.85 -10.23 -5.33
N GLU A 18 10.90 -11.34 -4.60
CA GLU A 18 9.78 -12.26 -4.43
C GLU A 18 8.58 -11.55 -3.81
N ASP A 19 8.77 -10.84 -2.69
CA ASP A 19 7.71 -10.09 -2.01
C ASP A 19 7.10 -9.02 -2.91
N TYR A 20 7.92 -8.29 -3.68
CA TYR A 20 7.41 -7.31 -4.65
C TYR A 20 6.61 -7.97 -5.77
N GLN A 21 7.04 -9.11 -6.29
CA GLN A 21 6.30 -9.84 -7.34
C GLN A 21 4.93 -10.29 -6.84
N GLU A 22 4.86 -10.89 -5.65
CA GLU A 22 3.60 -11.31 -5.06
C GLU A 22 2.68 -10.10 -4.79
N LEU A 23 3.24 -9.01 -4.24
CA LEU A 23 2.51 -7.78 -4.00
C LEU A 23 1.91 -7.21 -5.29
N LEU A 24 2.69 -7.16 -6.37
CA LEU A 24 2.21 -6.69 -7.67
C LEU A 24 1.05 -7.53 -8.19
N GLN A 25 1.12 -8.86 -8.07
CA GLN A 25 0.00 -9.73 -8.45
C GLN A 25 -1.27 -9.43 -7.64
N LYS A 26 -1.13 -9.24 -6.33
CA LYS A 26 -2.26 -8.90 -5.44
C LYS A 26 -2.82 -7.51 -5.73
N MET A 27 -1.96 -6.52 -5.97
CA MET A 27 -2.37 -5.16 -6.36
C MET A 27 -3.10 -5.17 -7.70
N GLN A 28 -2.60 -5.91 -8.68
CA GLN A 28 -3.26 -6.03 -9.99
C GLN A 28 -4.63 -6.71 -9.86
N ALA A 29 -4.73 -7.79 -9.07
CA ALA A 29 -5.99 -8.47 -8.81
C ALA A 29 -7.00 -7.55 -8.11
N TYR A 30 -6.54 -6.76 -7.13
CA TYR A 30 -7.37 -5.79 -6.43
C TYR A 30 -7.81 -4.63 -7.32
N HIS A 31 -6.91 -4.09 -8.14
CA HIS A 31 -7.23 -3.07 -9.14
C HIS A 31 -8.28 -3.57 -10.13
N ASN A 32 -8.15 -4.82 -10.61
CA ASN A 32 -9.15 -5.43 -11.49
C ASN A 32 -10.50 -5.59 -10.78
N PHE A 33 -10.48 -5.99 -9.51
CA PHE A 33 -11.68 -6.04 -8.67
C PHE A 33 -12.36 -4.66 -8.61
N LEU A 34 -11.64 -3.60 -8.25
CA LEU A 34 -12.18 -2.24 -8.19
C LEU A 34 -12.83 -1.79 -9.51
N ASN A 35 -12.21 -2.08 -10.65
CA ASN A 35 -12.77 -1.73 -11.96
C ASN A 35 -14.00 -2.58 -12.35
N SER A 36 -14.10 -3.81 -11.84
CA SER A 36 -15.25 -4.70 -12.09
C SER A 36 -16.43 -4.47 -11.15
N THR A 37 -16.24 -3.76 -10.04
CA THR A 37 -17.27 -3.57 -9.00
C THR A 37 -18.25 -2.44 -9.36
N GLY A 38 -18.14 -1.84 -10.55
CA GLY A 38 -18.95 -0.70 -10.99
C GLY A 38 -20.48 -0.89 -10.98
N ASP A 39 -20.98 -2.11 -10.78
CA ASP A 39 -22.42 -2.44 -10.80
C ASP A 39 -22.91 -3.32 -9.63
N THR A 40 -22.05 -3.72 -8.68
CA THR A 40 -22.44 -4.64 -7.60
C THR A 40 -22.58 -3.93 -6.25
N GLU A 41 -23.80 -3.89 -5.71
CA GLU A 41 -24.19 -3.29 -4.42
C GLU A 41 -23.65 -4.01 -3.16
N ASP A 42 -22.83 -5.05 -3.31
CA ASP A 42 -22.42 -5.90 -2.19
C ASP A 42 -21.24 -5.30 -1.41
N ARG A 43 -21.57 -4.31 -0.57
CA ARG A 43 -20.63 -3.54 0.26
C ARG A 43 -19.81 -4.44 1.20
N ASP A 44 -20.37 -5.56 1.63
CA ASP A 44 -19.70 -6.50 2.53
C ASP A 44 -18.51 -7.19 1.83
N ILE A 45 -18.68 -7.57 0.55
CA ILE A 45 -17.60 -8.14 -0.27
C ILE A 45 -16.50 -7.10 -0.50
N PHE A 46 -16.88 -5.86 -0.81
CA PHE A 46 -15.91 -4.78 -1.00
C PHE A 46 -15.09 -4.53 0.26
N GLN A 47 -15.75 -4.40 1.42
CA GLN A 47 -15.07 -4.20 2.70
C GLN A 47 -14.11 -5.35 3.00
N GLN A 48 -14.56 -6.60 2.85
CA GLN A 48 -13.72 -7.77 3.08
C GLN A 48 -12.49 -7.78 2.17
N LYS A 49 -12.65 -7.45 0.88
CA LYS A 49 -11.53 -7.39 -0.07
C LYS A 49 -10.56 -6.26 0.23
N LEU A 50 -11.06 -5.10 0.64
CA LEU A 50 -10.22 -3.98 1.07
C LEU A 50 -9.42 -4.33 2.32
N GLU A 51 -10.04 -4.94 3.32
CA GLU A 51 -9.36 -5.36 4.55
C GLU A 51 -8.28 -6.40 4.26
N GLN A 52 -8.58 -7.42 3.45
CA GLN A 52 -7.60 -8.43 3.03
C GLN A 52 -6.42 -7.81 2.28
N PHE A 53 -6.70 -6.91 1.34
CA PHE A 53 -5.68 -6.22 0.57
C PHE A 53 -4.80 -5.33 1.45
N ALA A 54 -5.41 -4.53 2.33
CA ALA A 54 -4.69 -3.64 3.23
C ALA A 54 -3.83 -4.41 4.23
N ALA A 55 -4.34 -5.49 4.82
CA ALA A 55 -3.60 -6.34 5.73
C ALA A 55 -2.38 -6.99 5.05
N TYR A 56 -2.57 -7.56 3.86
CA TYR A 56 -1.48 -8.17 3.10
C TYR A 56 -0.41 -7.15 2.70
N ARG A 57 -0.83 -5.99 2.15
CA ARG A 57 0.08 -4.90 1.79
C ARG A 57 0.86 -4.39 3.00
N GLY A 58 0.21 -4.27 4.15
CA GLY A 58 0.84 -3.88 5.41
C GLY A 58 1.93 -4.88 5.84
N GLN A 59 1.61 -6.17 5.85
CA GLN A 59 2.55 -7.22 6.20
C GLN A 59 3.78 -7.24 5.28
N ILE A 60 3.59 -7.12 3.96
CA ILE A 60 4.69 -7.08 3.01
C ILE A 60 5.59 -5.86 3.26
N PHE A 61 5.03 -4.68 3.51
CA PHE A 61 5.85 -3.50 3.80
C PHE A 61 6.59 -3.60 5.15
N GLU A 62 6.01 -4.24 6.16
CA GLU A 62 6.72 -4.53 7.40
C GLU A 62 7.93 -5.43 7.15
N ASN A 63 7.77 -6.50 6.36
CA ASN A 63 8.87 -7.38 5.98
C ASN A 63 9.97 -6.64 5.21
N LEU A 64 9.58 -5.86 4.20
CA LEU A 64 10.50 -5.04 3.41
C LEU A 64 11.25 -4.03 4.29
N GLN A 65 10.56 -3.39 5.25
CA GLN A 65 11.18 -2.43 6.16
C GLN A 65 12.19 -3.10 7.10
N GLN A 66 11.88 -4.31 7.59
CA GLN A 66 12.83 -5.08 8.41
C GLN A 66 14.07 -5.47 7.60
N ARG A 67 13.89 -5.97 6.37
CA ARG A 67 15.02 -6.35 5.49
C ARG A 67 15.82 -5.14 5.03
N ALA A 68 15.20 -3.98 4.82
CA ALA A 68 15.92 -2.74 4.53
C ALA A 68 16.87 -2.32 5.66
N LYS A 69 16.50 -2.56 6.93
CA LYS A 69 17.41 -2.32 8.08
C LYS A 69 18.60 -3.28 8.03
N GLN A 70 18.36 -4.56 7.77
CA GLN A 70 19.42 -5.57 7.64
C GLN A 70 20.35 -5.28 6.46
N ALA A 71 19.79 -4.88 5.31
CA ALA A 71 20.54 -4.47 4.13
C ALA A 71 21.45 -3.28 4.45
N LYS A 72 20.93 -2.28 5.17
CA LYS A 72 21.72 -1.11 5.58
C LYS A 72 22.87 -1.46 6.52
N GLU A 73 22.67 -2.42 7.42
CA GLU A 73 23.73 -2.95 8.28
C GLU A 73 24.81 -3.65 7.44
N LEU A 74 24.42 -4.50 6.48
CA LEU A 74 25.35 -5.14 5.55
C LEU A 74 26.10 -4.14 4.67
N GLU A 75 25.43 -3.11 4.15
CA GLU A 75 26.06 -2.03 3.38
C GLU A 75 27.11 -1.27 4.20
N ALA A 76 26.86 -1.06 5.50
CA ALA A 76 27.84 -0.46 6.41
C ALA A 76 29.06 -1.36 6.61
N GLU A 77 28.86 -2.67 6.77
CA GLU A 77 29.97 -3.64 6.87
C GLU A 77 30.77 -3.72 5.57
N ILE A 78 30.10 -3.74 4.41
CA ILE A 78 30.73 -3.69 3.09
C ILE A 78 31.58 -2.41 2.96
N SER A 79 31.03 -1.26 3.37
CA SER A 79 31.74 0.03 3.38
C SER A 79 32.99 -0.02 4.26
N ALA A 80 32.89 -0.61 5.45
CA ALA A 80 34.00 -0.74 6.38
C ALA A 80 35.11 -1.62 5.81
N GLN A 81 34.76 -2.73 5.15
CA GLN A 81 35.72 -3.61 4.48
C GLN A 81 36.43 -2.91 3.32
N LEU A 82 35.70 -2.14 2.50
CA LEU A 82 36.31 -1.36 1.42
C LEU A 82 37.23 -0.24 1.94
N ALA A 83 36.85 0.42 3.04
CA ALA A 83 37.68 1.44 3.67
C ALA A 83 39.02 0.87 4.19
N GLN A 84 39.03 -0.36 4.71
CA GLN A 84 40.26 -1.06 5.09
C GLN A 84 41.18 -1.32 3.89
N LEU A 85 40.60 -1.47 2.69
CA LEU A 85 41.32 -1.59 1.43
C LEU A 85 41.73 -0.22 0.84
N GLY A 86 41.59 0.87 1.60
CA GLY A 86 41.93 2.22 1.17
C GLY A 86 40.99 2.81 0.12
N THR A 87 39.80 2.23 -0.02
CA THR A 87 38.84 2.57 -1.08
C THR A 87 37.54 3.10 -0.48
N SER A 88 36.99 4.18 -1.04
CA SER A 88 35.66 4.67 -0.65
C SER A 88 34.56 3.79 -1.24
N LEU A 89 33.44 3.66 -0.52
CA LEU A 89 32.28 2.93 -1.01
C LEU A 89 31.68 3.64 -2.23
N GLU A 90 31.92 3.09 -3.41
CA GLU A 90 31.13 3.33 -4.61
C GLU A 90 30.77 1.96 -5.19
N ILE A 91 29.54 1.74 -5.67
CA ILE A 91 29.15 0.42 -6.23
C ILE A 91 30.11 -0.02 -7.36
N ARG A 92 30.75 0.92 -8.05
CA ARG A 92 31.77 0.63 -9.07
C ARG A 92 33.06 0.06 -8.50
N THR A 93 33.43 0.40 -7.26
CA THR A 93 34.66 -0.13 -6.64
C THR A 93 34.52 -1.59 -6.23
N LEU A 94 33.29 -2.11 -6.09
CA LEU A 94 33.05 -3.53 -5.83
C LEU A 94 33.45 -4.43 -7.01
N GLU A 95 33.48 -3.91 -8.25
CA GLU A 95 33.85 -4.68 -9.45
C GLU A 95 35.25 -5.28 -9.34
N THR A 96 36.20 -4.53 -8.77
CA THR A 96 37.61 -4.96 -8.63
C THR A 96 37.85 -5.87 -7.44
N HIS A 97 36.87 -6.04 -6.55
CA HIS A 97 37.01 -6.75 -5.28
C HIS A 97 36.10 -7.98 -5.16
N LEU A 98 35.23 -8.23 -6.14
CA LEU A 98 34.31 -9.34 -6.16
C LEU A 98 34.48 -10.19 -7.42
N PRO A 99 34.09 -11.48 -7.38
CA PRO A 99 33.93 -12.27 -8.57
C PRO A 99 32.94 -11.60 -9.54
N ALA A 100 33.28 -11.56 -10.84
CA ALA A 100 32.47 -10.90 -11.86
C ALA A 100 31.00 -11.38 -11.90
N THR A 101 30.77 -12.67 -11.60
CA THR A 101 29.44 -13.27 -11.49
C THR A 101 28.63 -12.65 -10.36
N LEU A 102 29.23 -12.52 -9.18
CA LEU A 102 28.59 -11.98 -7.97
C LEU A 102 28.31 -10.49 -8.12
N TYR A 103 29.25 -9.75 -8.69
CA TYR A 103 29.07 -8.33 -8.99
C TYR A 103 27.93 -8.08 -9.98
N SER A 104 27.89 -8.86 -11.07
CA SER A 104 26.84 -8.77 -12.08
C SER A 104 25.47 -9.13 -11.50
N GLU A 105 25.40 -10.15 -10.65
CA GLU A 105 24.17 -10.53 -9.95
C GLU A 105 23.62 -9.40 -9.07
N LEU A 106 24.48 -8.78 -8.26
CA LEU A 106 24.10 -7.65 -7.41
C LEU A 106 23.55 -6.48 -8.24
N LEU A 107 24.24 -6.11 -9.33
CA LEU A 107 23.80 -5.02 -10.22
C LEU A 107 22.44 -5.34 -10.86
N ASN A 108 22.27 -6.56 -11.35
CA ASN A 108 21.02 -6.99 -11.96
C ASN A 108 19.87 -6.96 -10.96
N LEU A 109 20.08 -7.46 -9.74
CA LEU A 109 19.07 -7.44 -8.68
C LEU A 109 18.69 -6.02 -8.27
N ALA A 110 19.66 -5.13 -8.10
CA ALA A 110 19.39 -3.74 -7.75
C ALA A 110 18.54 -3.04 -8.83
N GLU A 111 18.84 -3.28 -10.11
CA GLU A 111 18.06 -2.74 -11.21
C GLU A 111 16.64 -3.33 -11.27
N LEU A 112 16.51 -4.65 -11.11
CA LEU A 112 15.20 -5.31 -11.08
C LEU A 112 14.33 -4.81 -9.92
N LEU A 113 14.89 -4.70 -8.71
CA LEU A 113 14.18 -4.18 -7.54
C LEU A 113 13.68 -2.75 -7.78
N ARG A 114 14.51 -1.90 -8.40
CA ARG A 114 14.11 -0.53 -8.76
C ARG A 114 12.92 -0.54 -9.72
N GLN A 115 12.92 -1.42 -10.72
CA GLN A 115 11.81 -1.57 -11.67
C GLN A 115 10.53 -2.07 -10.99
N GLN A 116 10.63 -3.08 -10.11
CA GLN A 116 9.47 -3.62 -9.39
C GLN A 116 8.87 -2.60 -8.43
N MET A 117 9.70 -1.86 -7.70
CA MET A 117 9.24 -0.78 -6.82
C MET A 117 8.52 0.32 -7.62
N ALA A 118 9.05 0.70 -8.78
CA ALA A 118 8.38 1.65 -9.66
C ALA A 118 7.01 1.14 -10.15
N ALA A 119 6.90 -0.16 -10.46
CA ALA A 119 5.64 -0.78 -10.84
C ALA A 119 4.60 -0.77 -9.70
N VAL A 120 5.03 -0.99 -8.45
CA VAL A 120 4.16 -0.90 -7.26
C VAL A 120 3.61 0.53 -7.13
N LEU A 121 4.49 1.54 -7.22
CA LEU A 121 4.07 2.94 -7.16
C LEU A 121 3.08 3.30 -8.27
N ALA A 122 3.34 2.83 -9.49
CA ALA A 122 2.43 3.04 -10.63
C ALA A 122 1.06 2.37 -10.45
N LEU A 123 0.96 1.27 -9.71
CA LEU A 123 -0.33 0.67 -9.34
C LEU A 123 -1.01 1.41 -8.20
N ASP A 124 -0.26 1.88 -7.20
CA ASP A 124 -0.80 2.73 -6.14
C ASP A 124 -1.44 4.00 -6.72
N GLU A 125 -0.81 4.63 -7.71
CA GLU A 125 -1.36 5.79 -8.43
C GLU A 125 -2.72 5.51 -9.12
N LYS A 126 -3.03 4.24 -9.42
CA LYS A 126 -4.31 3.82 -10.02
C LYS A 126 -5.34 3.40 -8.97
N ILE A 127 -4.91 2.69 -7.93
CA ILE A 127 -5.79 2.14 -6.90
C ILE A 127 -6.28 3.24 -5.95
N ILE A 128 -5.39 4.14 -5.51
CA ILE A 128 -5.71 5.17 -4.51
C ILE A 128 -6.85 6.10 -4.96
N PRO A 129 -6.88 6.61 -6.21
CA PRO A 129 -8.01 7.42 -6.68
C PRO A 129 -9.36 6.70 -6.63
N LEU A 130 -9.41 5.42 -7.00
CA LEU A 130 -10.63 4.61 -6.97
C LEU A 130 -11.13 4.43 -5.54
N LEU A 131 -10.23 4.15 -4.59
CA LEU A 131 -10.58 4.07 -3.16
C LEU A 131 -11.10 5.40 -2.62
N ASN A 132 -10.50 6.52 -3.03
CA ASN A 132 -10.95 7.86 -2.63
C ASN A 132 -12.34 8.19 -3.19
N GLN A 133 -12.62 7.77 -4.42
CA GLN A 133 -13.94 7.92 -5.03
C GLN A 133 -15.00 7.16 -4.22
N GLU A 134 -14.76 5.88 -3.91
CA GLU A 134 -15.66 5.08 -3.07
C GLU A 134 -15.89 5.69 -1.69
N LEU A 135 -14.81 6.18 -1.06
CA LEU A 135 -14.89 6.84 0.23
C LEU A 135 -15.75 8.12 0.18
N ASN A 136 -15.69 8.88 -0.91
CA ASN A 136 -16.55 10.05 -1.11
C ASN A 136 -18.02 9.66 -1.33
N VAL A 137 -18.29 8.57 -2.07
CA VAL A 137 -19.65 8.02 -2.25
C VAL A 137 -20.23 7.60 -0.89
N ILE A 138 -19.47 6.88 -0.07
CA ILE A 138 -19.89 6.45 1.27
C ILE A 138 -20.17 7.66 2.17
N LYS A 139 -19.31 8.70 2.14
CA LYS A 139 -19.54 9.94 2.89
C LYS A 139 -20.83 10.64 2.46
N ALA A 140 -21.08 10.76 1.16
CA ALA A 140 -22.30 11.36 0.63
C ALA A 140 -23.54 10.59 1.09
N GLU A 141 -23.49 9.26 1.07
CA GLU A 141 -24.56 8.39 1.53
C GLU A 141 -24.81 8.52 3.04
N LEU A 142 -23.74 8.59 3.84
CA LEU A 142 -23.84 8.87 5.28
C LEU A 142 -24.50 10.22 5.55
N HIS A 143 -24.12 11.27 4.82
CA HIS A 143 -24.76 12.58 4.91
C HIS A 143 -26.23 12.54 4.51
N ARG A 144 -26.59 11.76 3.47
CA ARG A 144 -28.00 11.53 3.07
C ARG A 144 -28.80 10.86 4.18
N LEU A 145 -28.27 9.81 4.80
CA LEU A 145 -28.91 9.10 5.90
C LEU A 145 -29.05 9.97 7.15
N GLN A 146 -28.03 10.76 7.50
CA GLN A 146 -28.08 11.71 8.60
C GLN A 146 -29.09 12.84 8.32
N GLY A 147 -29.14 13.36 7.10
CA GLY A 147 -30.14 14.33 6.64
C GLY A 147 -31.55 13.77 6.73
N SER A 148 -31.75 12.53 6.25
CA SER A 148 -33.04 11.82 6.33
C SER A 148 -33.51 11.62 7.79
N LYS A 149 -32.61 11.24 8.70
CA LYS A 149 -32.91 11.14 10.15
C LYS A 149 -33.31 12.49 10.75
N LYS A 150 -32.64 13.59 10.38
CA LYS A 150 -33.03 14.94 10.81
C LYS A 150 -34.41 15.34 10.30
N THR A 151 -34.72 15.08 9.02
CA THR A 151 -36.07 15.36 8.48
C THR A 151 -37.16 14.47 9.08
N LYS A 152 -36.91 13.16 9.32
CA LYS A 152 -37.89 12.29 10.00
C LYS A 152 -38.25 12.80 11.39
N ASN A 153 -37.26 13.24 12.18
CA ASN A 153 -37.49 13.78 13.52
C ASN A 153 -38.26 15.13 13.49
N VAL A 154 -38.10 15.95 12.45
CA VAL A 154 -38.85 17.21 12.28
C VAL A 154 -40.32 16.95 11.91
N TYR A 155 -40.60 15.93 11.09
CA TYR A 155 -41.96 15.55 10.73
C TYR A 155 -42.69 14.78 11.86
N GLU A 156 -41.99 14.01 12.70
CA GLU A 156 -42.60 13.42 13.91
C GLU A 156 -42.94 14.48 14.97
N GLN A 157 -42.15 15.54 15.09
CA GLN A 157 -42.42 16.63 16.03
C GLN A 157 -43.58 17.57 15.62
N THR A 158 -44.10 17.45 14.40
CA THR A 158 -45.24 18.27 13.91
C THR A 158 -46.59 17.55 13.95
N GLY A 159 -46.66 16.37 14.60
CA GLY A 159 -47.86 15.53 14.67
C GLY A 159 -48.86 15.77 15.82
N GLN A 160 -48.65 16.74 16.71
CA GLN A 160 -49.62 17.09 17.76
C GLN A 160 -49.70 18.61 17.98
N ARG A 161 -50.39 19.31 17.09
CA ARG A 161 -51.08 20.55 17.46
C ARG A 161 -52.58 20.26 17.43
N GLU A 162 -53.14 20.02 18.61
CA GLU A 162 -54.57 19.92 18.84
C GLU A 162 -55.30 21.08 18.15
N ALA A 163 -56.33 20.73 17.38
CA ALA A 163 -57.26 21.69 16.81
C ALA A 163 -58.01 22.40 17.95
N ARG A 164 -57.63 23.63 18.26
CA ARG A 164 -58.45 24.51 19.11
C ARG A 164 -59.61 25.01 18.27
N PHE A 165 -60.78 24.42 18.49
CA PHE A 165 -62.05 24.95 18.03
C PHE A 165 -62.16 26.43 18.45
N ILE A 166 -62.28 27.33 17.47
CA ILE A 166 -62.68 28.71 17.71
C ILE A 166 -64.20 28.68 17.82
N ASP A 167 -64.71 28.60 19.04
CA ASP A 167 -66.13 28.85 19.29
C ASP A 167 -66.35 30.37 19.29
N LYS A 168 -66.90 30.89 18.20
CA LYS A 168 -67.38 32.27 18.08
C LYS A 168 -68.90 32.24 18.26
N ILE A 169 -69.36 32.45 19.48
CA ILE A 169 -70.77 32.78 19.75
C ILE A 169 -70.87 34.30 19.93
N LYS A 170 -71.88 34.89 19.27
CA LYS A 170 -72.25 36.31 19.27
C LYS A 170 -72.91 36.75 20.57
#